data_AF-A0A178ELF9-F1
#
_entry.id   AF-A0A178ELF9-F1
#
_cell.length_a   1.000
_cell.length_b   1.000
_cell.length_c   1.000
_cell.angle_alpha   90.00
_cell.angle_beta   90.00
_cell.angle_gamma   90.00
#
_symmetry.space_group_name_H-M   'P 1'
#
loop_
_entity.id
_entity.type
_entity.pdbx_description
1 polymer ?
#
loop_
_entity_poly.entity_id
_entity_poly.type
_entity_poly.pdbx_seq_one_letter_code
_entity_poly.pdbx_strand_id
1 'polypeptide(L)'
;MTEADVAEAAQSRQREDPSQTSLSLEAMLSLGIVDETLTCMYEVMHLMQDFKIYIQVQKDKGQPLYRWSTYNGYYAIRQAVRKLAETSGKLKRCELSKDDAMFSLRQATKLSLVVSRIAIYAMSLMSVKCDTCIDEIEASNLSEESKVRAKVTVTNELRRLIKHCTETTAQIYGTTDALRASIHTGETEKGMDLPTTLTLVRESEARATRKNWVWTVAVLLLGVTAGVSTSLIPAHLHSQDQGFASSQVIQKQQAELQRQQVTLHKQQITLREQQAAFQTLTSSKLQTIQKHQEQLAVDTQALTDRFDNLVESLGPTDDHGRYFARTEDDPILSAHDEKTLRKAIDQTRSQLKELDKKVLFMRKDFQYAEIRLEKRLNRLGH
;
A
#
# COMPACT_ATOMS: atom_id res chain seq x y z
N MET A 1 64.11 15.86 27.23
CA MET A 1 63.62 14.72 26.43
C MET A 1 64.69 13.65 26.49
N THR A 2 64.51 12.72 27.42
CA THR A 2 65.38 11.56 27.60
C THR A 2 64.93 10.45 26.66
N GLU A 3 65.80 9.49 26.32
CA GLU A 3 65.43 8.30 25.51
C GLU A 3 64.27 7.50 26.14
N ALA A 4 64.04 7.66 27.45
CA ALA A 4 62.89 7.10 28.16
C ALA A 4 61.55 7.72 27.72
N ASP A 5 61.50 9.04 27.47
CA ASP A 5 60.28 9.74 27.04
C ASP A 5 59.85 9.34 25.61
N VAL A 6 60.82 8.94 24.76
CA VAL A 6 60.58 8.50 23.38
C VAL A 6 60.12 7.04 23.33
N ALA A 7 60.62 6.19 24.23
CA ALA A 7 60.19 4.80 24.35
C ALA A 7 58.76 4.67 24.91
N GLU A 8 58.37 5.53 25.86
CA GLU A 8 57.02 5.54 26.44
C GLU A 8 55.96 6.08 25.45
N ALA A 9 56.33 7.06 24.61
CA ALA A 9 55.49 7.55 23.51
C ALA A 9 55.35 6.54 22.35
N ALA A 10 56.32 5.63 22.18
CA ALA A 10 56.25 4.56 21.19
C ALA A 10 55.38 3.38 21.66
N GLN A 11 55.38 3.03 22.96
CA GLN A 11 54.52 1.98 23.52
C GLN A 11 53.05 2.41 23.66
N SER A 12 52.76 3.70 23.82
CA SER A 12 51.38 4.23 23.88
C SER A 12 50.71 4.37 22.50
N ARG A 13 51.47 4.28 21.40
CA ARG A 13 50.92 4.22 20.01
C ARG A 13 50.60 2.80 19.52
N GLN A 14 50.95 1.75 20.27
CA GLN A 14 50.73 0.35 19.88
C GLN A 14 49.54 -0.32 20.60
N ARG A 15 48.70 0.45 21.30
CA ARG A 15 47.40 0.02 21.82
C ARG A 15 46.27 0.67 21.04
N GLU A 16 46.27 0.52 19.71
CA GLU A 16 45.01 0.58 18.99
C GLU A 16 44.22 -0.66 19.41
N ASP A 17 43.13 -0.42 20.13
CA ASP A 17 42.29 -1.46 20.69
C ASP A 17 41.67 -2.26 19.54
N PRO A 18 41.95 -3.58 19.40
CA PRO A 18 41.45 -4.39 18.27
C PRO A 18 39.91 -4.38 18.15
N SER A 19 39.22 -3.94 19.20
CA SER A 19 37.78 -3.68 19.22
C SER A 19 37.33 -2.59 18.23
N GLN A 20 38.12 -1.52 18.02
CA GLN A 20 37.75 -0.40 17.13
C GLN A 20 37.82 -0.80 15.65
N THR A 21 38.83 -1.58 15.26
CA THR A 21 38.98 -2.06 13.88
C THR A 21 37.87 -3.04 13.49
N SER A 22 37.42 -3.88 14.43
CA SER A 22 36.28 -4.79 14.20
C SER A 22 34.94 -4.07 14.04
N LEU A 23 34.70 -2.99 14.80
CA LEU A 23 33.49 -2.17 14.70
C LEU A 23 33.41 -1.46 13.33
N SER A 24 34.55 -1.01 12.80
CA SER A 24 34.61 -0.41 11.47
C SER A 24 34.27 -1.39 10.35
N LEU A 25 34.68 -2.66 10.47
CA LEU A 25 34.41 -3.68 9.44
C LEU A 25 32.92 -4.07 9.41
N GLU A 26 32.30 -4.25 10.58
CA GLU A 26 30.88 -4.60 10.68
C GLU A 26 29.98 -3.46 10.18
N ALA A 27 30.34 -2.21 10.47
CA ALA A 27 29.65 -1.04 9.94
C ALA A 27 29.75 -0.96 8.41
N MET A 28 30.94 -1.18 7.83
CA MET A 28 31.14 -1.22 6.38
C MET A 28 30.34 -2.34 5.71
N LEU A 29 30.36 -3.54 6.28
CA LEU A 29 29.58 -4.67 5.76
C LEU A 29 28.08 -4.39 5.79
N SER A 30 27.60 -3.77 6.88
CA SER A 30 26.19 -3.41 7.03
C SER A 30 25.74 -2.35 6.03
N LEU A 31 26.57 -1.32 5.81
CA LEU A 31 26.32 -0.30 4.79
C LEU A 31 26.25 -0.93 3.39
N GLY A 32 27.17 -1.85 3.09
CA GLY A 32 27.17 -2.60 1.82
C GLY A 32 25.87 -3.38 1.58
N ILE A 33 25.29 -3.99 2.62
CA ILE A 33 24.01 -4.70 2.52
C ILE A 33 22.85 -3.73 2.30
N VAL A 34 22.86 -2.56 2.95
CA VAL A 34 21.85 -1.51 2.75
C VAL A 34 21.90 -1.00 1.30
N ASP A 35 23.08 -0.72 0.77
CA ASP A 35 23.27 -0.29 -0.62
C ASP A 35 22.86 -1.36 -1.63
N GLU A 36 23.20 -2.63 -1.37
CA GLU A 36 22.76 -3.77 -2.19
C GLU A 36 21.23 -3.89 -2.18
N THR A 37 20.61 -3.68 -1.02
CA THR A 37 19.14 -3.71 -0.87
C THR A 37 18.50 -2.58 -1.69
N LEU A 38 19.00 -1.35 -1.57
CA LEU A 38 18.51 -0.21 -2.34
C LEU A 38 18.69 -0.41 -3.84
N THR A 39 19.82 -1.01 -4.25
CA THR A 39 20.08 -1.38 -5.64
C THR A 39 19.04 -2.37 -6.16
N CYS A 40 18.69 -3.39 -5.37
CA CYS A 40 17.64 -4.34 -5.72
C CYS A 40 16.26 -3.67 -5.80
N MET A 41 15.94 -2.75 -4.89
CA MET A 41 14.68 -1.97 -4.95
C MET A 41 14.62 -1.11 -6.23
N TYR A 42 15.75 -0.53 -6.64
CA TYR A 42 15.86 0.26 -7.87
C TYR A 42 15.70 -0.61 -9.12
N GLU A 43 16.29 -1.80 -9.14
CA GLU A 43 16.11 -2.81 -10.21
C GLU A 43 14.63 -3.19 -10.37
N VAL A 44 13.94 -3.51 -9.26
CA VAL A 44 12.49 -3.79 -9.27
C VAL A 44 11.70 -2.59 -9.79
N MET A 45 12.04 -1.38 -9.38
CA MET A 45 11.39 -0.16 -9.85
C MET A 45 11.53 0.03 -11.37
N HIS A 46 12.71 -0.20 -11.95
CA HIS A 46 12.91 -0.11 -13.40
C HIS A 46 12.08 -1.14 -14.16
N LEU A 47 12.09 -2.40 -13.72
CA LEU A 47 11.30 -3.45 -14.36
C LEU A 47 9.78 -3.18 -14.28
N MET A 48 9.33 -2.58 -13.18
CA MET A 48 7.94 -2.10 -13.07
C MET A 48 7.68 -0.90 -14.00
N GLN A 49 8.65 -0.01 -14.19
CA GLN A 49 8.53 1.11 -15.13
C GLN A 49 8.43 0.60 -16.58
N ASP A 50 9.23 -0.39 -16.97
CA ASP A 50 9.13 -1.06 -18.28
C ASP A 50 7.76 -1.69 -18.47
N PHE A 51 7.23 -2.33 -17.42
CA PHE A 51 5.88 -2.88 -17.42
C PHE A 51 4.81 -1.80 -17.61
N LYS A 52 4.96 -0.64 -16.95
CA LYS A 52 4.08 0.52 -17.16
C LYS A 52 4.13 1.01 -18.60
N ILE A 53 5.34 1.14 -19.17
CA ILE A 53 5.54 1.59 -20.55
C ILE A 53 4.85 0.63 -21.51
N TYR A 54 5.03 -0.69 -21.31
CA TYR A 54 4.33 -1.70 -22.09
C TYR A 54 2.81 -1.49 -22.06
N ILE A 55 2.21 -1.37 -20.87
CA ILE A 55 0.76 -1.14 -20.72
C ILE A 55 0.33 0.15 -21.42
N GLN A 56 1.10 1.23 -21.26
CA GLN A 56 0.82 2.52 -21.87
C GLN A 56 0.83 2.42 -23.41
N VAL A 57 1.83 1.77 -24.00
CA VAL A 57 1.94 1.57 -25.45
C VAL A 57 0.75 0.77 -25.98
N GLN A 58 0.33 -0.28 -25.28
CA GLN A 58 -0.84 -1.07 -25.70
C GLN A 58 -2.14 -0.25 -25.60
N LYS A 59 -2.28 0.55 -24.54
CA LYS A 59 -3.42 1.46 -24.35
C LYS A 59 -3.50 2.50 -25.46
N ASP A 60 -2.39 3.15 -25.78
CA ASP A 60 -2.33 4.25 -26.74
C ASP A 60 -2.58 3.80 -28.18
N LYS A 61 -2.25 2.54 -28.50
CA LYS A 61 -2.64 1.91 -29.76
C LYS A 61 -4.15 1.65 -29.88
N GLY A 62 -4.92 1.83 -28.80
CA GLY A 62 -6.37 1.59 -28.78
C GLY A 62 -6.76 0.13 -29.00
N GLN A 63 -5.81 -0.80 -28.91
CA GLN A 63 -6.08 -2.20 -29.22
C GLN A 63 -6.91 -2.85 -28.11
N PRO A 64 -7.86 -3.73 -28.46
CA PRO A 64 -8.58 -4.51 -27.48
C PRO A 64 -7.63 -5.52 -26.82
N LEU A 65 -7.95 -5.92 -25.58
CA LEU A 65 -7.03 -6.66 -24.72
C LEU A 65 -6.54 -7.98 -25.33
N TYR A 66 -7.40 -8.68 -26.09
CA TYR A 66 -7.03 -9.93 -26.77
C TYR A 66 -6.01 -9.77 -27.91
N ARG A 67 -5.73 -8.53 -28.36
CA ARG A 67 -4.68 -8.22 -29.35
C ARG A 67 -3.37 -7.74 -28.73
N TRP A 68 -3.33 -7.57 -27.41
CA TRP A 68 -2.12 -7.13 -26.74
C TRP A 68 -1.05 -8.22 -26.84
N SER A 69 0.16 -7.84 -27.23
CA SER A 69 1.29 -8.78 -27.28
C SER A 69 1.65 -9.22 -25.86
N THR A 70 1.90 -10.51 -25.62
CA THR A 70 2.28 -11.00 -24.28
C THR A 70 3.46 -10.23 -23.69
N TYR A 71 3.33 -9.80 -22.44
CA TYR A 71 4.43 -9.15 -21.71
C TYR A 71 5.43 -10.20 -21.23
N ASN A 72 6.64 -10.18 -21.82
CA ASN A 72 7.69 -11.16 -21.50
C ASN A 72 8.49 -10.80 -20.23
N GLY A 73 8.31 -9.60 -19.66
CA GLY A 73 9.08 -9.12 -18.51
C GLY A 73 8.66 -9.66 -17.14
N TYR A 74 7.57 -10.45 -17.05
CA TYR A 74 7.11 -10.99 -15.75
C TYR A 74 8.17 -11.87 -15.06
N TYR A 75 8.94 -12.64 -15.82
CA TYR A 75 10.02 -13.46 -15.28
C TYR A 75 11.11 -12.60 -14.64
N ALA A 76 11.52 -11.51 -15.31
CA ALA A 76 12.52 -10.59 -14.81
C ALA A 76 12.06 -9.90 -13.51
N ILE A 77 10.81 -9.41 -13.47
CA ILE A 77 10.21 -8.84 -12.24
C ILE A 77 10.28 -9.85 -11.10
N ARG A 78 9.87 -11.10 -11.37
CA ARG A 78 9.86 -12.15 -10.36
C ARG A 78 11.25 -12.46 -9.81
N GLN A 79 12.26 -12.53 -10.69
CA GLN A 79 13.64 -12.76 -10.27
C GLN A 79 14.19 -11.59 -9.45
N ALA A 80 13.93 -10.35 -9.86
CA ALA A 80 14.35 -9.16 -9.11
C ALA A 80 13.68 -9.09 -7.74
N VAL A 81 12.38 -9.41 -7.64
CA VAL A 81 11.65 -9.47 -6.36
C VAL A 81 12.21 -10.56 -5.45
N ARG A 82 12.56 -11.73 -6.00
CA ARG A 82 13.20 -12.81 -5.24
C ARG A 82 14.57 -12.40 -4.72
N LYS A 83 15.42 -11.82 -5.56
CA LYS A 83 16.74 -11.30 -5.19
C LYS A 83 16.60 -10.22 -4.09
N LEU A 84 15.63 -9.32 -4.23
CA LEU A 84 15.31 -8.32 -3.19
C LEU A 84 14.94 -8.99 -1.86
N ALA A 85 14.12 -10.03 -1.88
CA ALA A 85 13.76 -10.78 -0.67
C ALA A 85 14.98 -11.45 -0.02
N GLU A 86 15.85 -12.08 -0.82
CA GLU A 86 17.07 -12.72 -0.36
C GLU A 86 18.05 -11.71 0.25
N THR A 87 18.28 -10.56 -0.39
CA THR A 87 19.15 -9.49 0.14
C THR A 87 18.54 -8.83 1.37
N SER A 88 17.23 -8.55 1.37
CA SER A 88 16.52 -8.01 2.53
C SER A 88 16.56 -8.93 3.75
N GLY A 89 16.63 -10.25 3.55
CA GLY A 89 16.79 -11.22 4.63
C GLY A 89 18.15 -11.20 5.31
N LYS A 90 19.17 -10.57 4.68
CA LYS A 90 20.51 -10.40 5.26
C LYS A 90 20.63 -9.14 6.13
N LEU A 91 19.62 -8.26 6.12
CA LEU A 91 19.63 -7.04 6.92
C LEU A 91 19.67 -7.38 8.41
N LYS A 92 20.76 -6.98 9.07
CA LYS A 92 20.93 -7.02 10.51
C LYS A 92 20.82 -5.60 11.06
N ARG A 93 20.62 -5.47 12.38
CA ARG A 93 20.73 -4.15 13.02
C ARG A 93 22.10 -3.57 12.74
N CYS A 94 22.12 -2.33 12.27
CA CYS A 94 23.32 -1.60 11.91
C CYS A 94 23.23 -0.19 12.45
N GLU A 95 24.35 0.29 12.95
CA GLU A 95 24.53 1.67 13.35
C GLU A 95 25.07 2.42 12.14
N LEU A 96 24.20 3.22 11.54
CA LEU A 96 24.58 4.13 10.46
C LEU A 96 24.66 5.55 11.02
N SER A 97 25.44 6.39 10.34
CA SER A 97 25.34 7.82 10.57
C SER A 97 23.89 8.28 10.33
N LYS A 98 23.46 9.31 11.06
CA LYS A 98 22.10 9.83 10.94
C LYS A 98 21.77 10.25 9.51
N ASP A 99 22.74 10.83 8.81
CA ASP A 99 22.56 11.29 7.43
C ASP A 99 22.41 10.12 6.45
N ASP A 100 23.24 9.09 6.57
CA ASP A 100 23.17 7.89 5.72
C ASP A 100 21.89 7.10 5.97
N ALA A 101 21.49 6.98 7.24
CA ALA A 101 20.22 6.39 7.66
C ALA A 101 19.02 7.11 7.03
N MET A 102 18.97 8.44 7.16
CA MET A 102 17.90 9.27 6.59
C MET A 102 17.88 9.18 5.07
N PHE A 103 19.05 9.26 4.42
CA PHE A 103 19.16 9.16 2.97
C PHE A 103 18.62 7.81 2.47
N SER A 104 19.07 6.71 3.06
CA SER A 104 18.67 5.35 2.70
C SER A 104 17.17 5.12 2.87
N LEU A 105 16.60 5.52 4.01
CA LEU A 105 15.16 5.39 4.28
C LEU A 105 14.32 6.26 3.34
N ARG A 106 14.79 7.47 3.02
CA ARG A 106 14.10 8.36 2.07
C ARG A 106 14.10 7.74 0.67
N GLN A 107 15.21 7.16 0.23
CA GLN A 107 15.29 6.48 -1.06
C GLN A 107 14.40 5.24 -1.12
N ALA A 108 14.47 4.37 -0.12
CA ALA A 108 13.59 3.20 -0.03
C ALA A 108 12.11 3.59 -0.08
N THR A 109 11.73 4.64 0.66
CA THR A 109 10.35 5.17 0.66
C THR A 109 9.95 5.72 -0.71
N LYS A 110 10.85 6.46 -1.39
CA LYS A 110 10.58 6.97 -2.74
C LYS A 110 10.37 5.83 -3.73
N LEU A 111 11.22 4.80 -3.70
CA LEU A 111 11.12 3.63 -4.59
C LEU A 111 9.84 2.86 -4.33
N SER A 112 9.46 2.64 -3.07
CA SER A 112 8.23 1.93 -2.74
C SER A 112 6.97 2.65 -3.20
N LEU A 113 6.93 3.98 -3.08
CA LEU A 113 5.83 4.79 -3.59
C LEU A 113 5.74 4.74 -5.12
N VAL A 114 6.87 4.79 -5.84
CA VAL A 114 6.88 4.69 -7.30
C VAL A 114 6.33 3.35 -7.76
N VAL A 115 6.82 2.24 -7.20
CA VAL A 115 6.35 0.89 -7.56
C VAL A 115 4.88 0.69 -7.23
N SER A 116 4.43 1.14 -6.07
CA SER A 116 3.02 1.10 -5.68
C SER A 116 2.11 1.87 -6.65
N ARG A 117 2.53 3.08 -7.07
CA ARG A 117 1.79 3.87 -8.07
C ARG A 117 1.71 3.16 -9.43
N ILE A 118 2.79 2.50 -9.86
CA ILE A 118 2.79 1.71 -11.09
C ILE A 118 1.83 0.53 -10.98
N ALA A 119 1.87 -0.21 -9.87
CA ALA A 119 0.97 -1.33 -9.62
C ALA A 119 -0.50 -0.90 -9.66
N ILE A 120 -0.86 0.19 -8.98
CA ILE A 120 -2.23 0.75 -8.99
C ILE A 120 -2.64 1.15 -10.42
N TYR A 121 -1.75 1.82 -11.15
CA TYR A 121 -2.00 2.20 -12.54
C TYR A 121 -2.28 0.97 -13.42
N ALA A 122 -1.41 -0.04 -13.35
CA ALA A 122 -1.54 -1.27 -14.13
C ALA A 122 -2.83 -2.02 -13.80
N MET A 123 -3.11 -2.24 -12.52
CA MET A 123 -4.30 -2.96 -12.07
C MET A 123 -5.60 -2.23 -12.47
N SER A 124 -5.66 -0.91 -12.27
CA SER A 124 -6.86 -0.13 -12.60
C SER A 124 -7.17 -0.15 -14.10
N LEU A 125 -6.17 0.10 -14.93
CA LEU A 125 -6.35 0.11 -16.38
C LEU A 125 -6.68 -1.28 -16.93
N MET A 126 -6.03 -2.32 -16.43
CA MET A 126 -6.27 -3.69 -16.88
C MET A 126 -7.61 -4.23 -16.42
N SER A 127 -8.09 -3.82 -15.26
CA SER A 127 -9.45 -4.10 -14.81
C SER A 127 -10.47 -3.53 -15.79
N VAL A 128 -10.37 -2.23 -16.13
CA VAL A 128 -11.28 -1.59 -17.09
C VAL A 128 -11.21 -2.26 -18.46
N LYS A 129 -10.00 -2.57 -18.95
CA LYS A 129 -9.81 -3.25 -20.24
C LYS A 129 -10.34 -4.68 -20.24
N CYS A 130 -10.24 -5.38 -19.12
CA CYS A 130 -10.82 -6.72 -18.95
C CYS A 130 -12.34 -6.66 -19.02
N ASP A 131 -12.97 -5.72 -18.32
CA ASP A 131 -14.43 -5.53 -18.34
C ASP A 131 -14.93 -5.24 -19.76
N THR A 132 -14.33 -4.26 -20.44
CA THR A 132 -14.68 -3.95 -21.84
C THR A 132 -14.47 -5.16 -22.77
N CYS A 133 -13.37 -5.91 -22.59
CA CYS A 133 -13.10 -7.09 -23.40
C CYS A 133 -14.13 -8.21 -23.15
N ILE A 134 -14.61 -8.38 -21.92
CA ILE A 134 -15.66 -9.35 -21.60
C ILE A 134 -16.97 -8.96 -22.27
N ASP A 135 -17.35 -7.68 -22.21
CA ASP A 135 -18.56 -7.17 -22.88
C ASP A 135 -18.47 -7.36 -24.41
N GLU A 136 -17.31 -7.11 -25.01
CA GLU A 136 -17.05 -7.36 -26.44
C GLU A 136 -17.17 -8.86 -26.79
N ILE A 137 -16.66 -9.75 -25.93
CA ILE A 137 -16.78 -11.21 -26.12
C ILE A 137 -18.25 -11.64 -26.03
N GLU A 138 -19.02 -11.10 -25.09
CA GLU A 138 -20.46 -11.41 -24.94
C GLU A 138 -21.25 -10.99 -26.17
N ALA A 139 -20.99 -9.78 -26.68
CA ALA A 139 -21.65 -9.21 -27.84
C ALA A 139 -21.22 -9.86 -29.18
N SER A 140 -20.15 -10.67 -29.17
CA SER A 140 -19.62 -11.30 -30.39
C SER A 140 -20.48 -12.48 -30.88
N ASN A 141 -20.35 -12.79 -32.17
CA ASN A 141 -20.97 -13.96 -32.82
C ASN A 141 -20.19 -15.27 -32.58
N LEU A 142 -19.27 -15.30 -31.61
CA LEU A 142 -18.54 -16.52 -31.26
C LEU A 142 -19.50 -17.57 -30.70
N SER A 143 -19.15 -18.86 -30.87
CA SER A 143 -19.86 -19.92 -30.17
C SER A 143 -19.73 -19.74 -28.65
N GLU A 144 -20.75 -20.15 -27.89
CA GLU A 144 -20.75 -20.01 -26.42
C GLU A 144 -19.52 -20.66 -25.78
N GLU A 145 -19.10 -21.82 -26.27
CA GLU A 145 -17.86 -22.47 -25.81
C GLU A 145 -16.62 -21.60 -26.06
N SER A 146 -16.54 -20.93 -27.21
CA SER A 146 -15.42 -20.04 -27.54
C SER A 146 -15.45 -18.76 -26.72
N LYS A 147 -16.63 -18.21 -26.42
CA LYS A 147 -16.80 -17.07 -25.50
C LYS A 147 -16.28 -17.42 -24.10
N VAL A 148 -16.64 -18.60 -23.58
CA VAL A 148 -16.16 -19.09 -22.28
C VAL A 148 -14.63 -19.19 -22.28
N ARG A 149 -14.03 -19.85 -23.29
CA ARG A 149 -12.56 -19.95 -23.42
C ARG A 149 -11.86 -18.59 -23.45
N ALA A 150 -12.42 -17.64 -24.19
CA ALA A 150 -11.86 -16.28 -24.30
C ALA A 150 -11.91 -15.53 -22.96
N LYS A 151 -13.06 -15.56 -22.26
CA LYS A 151 -13.22 -14.94 -20.93
C LYS A 151 -12.25 -15.53 -19.91
N VAL A 152 -12.10 -16.87 -19.89
CA VAL A 152 -11.14 -17.56 -19.01
C VAL A 152 -9.71 -17.10 -19.29
N THR A 153 -9.34 -16.98 -20.57
CA THR A 153 -7.99 -16.53 -20.97
C THR A 153 -7.70 -15.11 -20.51
N VAL A 154 -8.62 -14.18 -20.79
CA VAL A 154 -8.53 -12.76 -20.39
C VAL A 154 -8.44 -12.63 -18.86
N THR A 155 -9.29 -13.36 -18.15
CA THR A 155 -9.33 -13.36 -16.68
C THR A 155 -8.06 -13.95 -16.07
N ASN A 156 -7.50 -15.01 -16.67
CA ASN A 156 -6.25 -15.61 -16.21
C ASN A 156 -5.08 -14.63 -16.34
N GLU A 157 -5.02 -13.87 -17.43
CA GLU A 157 -4.00 -12.83 -17.61
C GLU A 157 -4.17 -11.68 -16.61
N LEU A 158 -5.39 -11.21 -16.37
CA LEU A 158 -5.66 -10.23 -15.32
C LEU A 158 -5.21 -10.75 -13.94
N ARG A 159 -5.51 -12.00 -13.62
CA ARG A 159 -5.10 -12.63 -12.34
C ARG A 159 -3.57 -12.69 -12.21
N ARG A 160 -2.87 -13.07 -13.27
CA ARG A 160 -1.38 -13.09 -13.28
C ARG A 160 -0.81 -11.69 -13.03
N LEU A 161 -1.37 -10.68 -13.69
CA LEU A 161 -0.96 -9.30 -13.51
C LEU A 161 -1.16 -8.81 -12.08
N ILE A 162 -2.36 -9.01 -11.54
CA ILE A 162 -2.70 -8.61 -10.16
C ILE A 162 -1.73 -9.28 -9.20
N LYS A 163 -1.52 -10.59 -9.34
CA LYS A 163 -0.58 -11.36 -8.51
C LYS A 163 0.83 -10.77 -8.54
N HIS A 164 1.38 -10.50 -9.72
CA HIS A 164 2.72 -9.92 -9.82
C HIS A 164 2.79 -8.51 -9.23
N CYS A 165 1.78 -7.68 -9.45
CA CYS A 165 1.71 -6.34 -8.88
C CYS A 165 1.62 -6.37 -7.35
N THR A 166 0.79 -7.24 -6.78
CA THR A 166 0.63 -7.35 -5.33
C THR A 166 1.84 -7.96 -4.65
N GLU A 167 2.39 -9.05 -5.19
CA GLU A 167 3.63 -9.68 -4.67
C GLU A 167 4.81 -8.69 -4.69
N THR A 168 5.00 -7.97 -5.81
CA THR A 168 6.07 -6.97 -5.93
C THR A 168 5.90 -5.83 -4.93
N THR A 169 4.67 -5.31 -4.80
CA THR A 169 4.38 -4.20 -3.88
C THR A 169 4.55 -4.64 -2.42
N ALA A 170 4.06 -5.83 -2.06
CA ALA A 170 4.22 -6.39 -0.72
C ALA A 170 5.70 -6.58 -0.37
N GLN A 171 6.50 -7.14 -1.28
CA GLN A 171 7.92 -7.34 -1.04
C GLN A 171 8.66 -6.01 -0.87
N ILE A 172 8.38 -5.00 -1.69
CA ILE A 172 9.03 -3.70 -1.61
C ILE A 172 8.69 -2.95 -0.31
N TYR A 173 7.44 -3.03 0.16
CA TYR A 173 7.07 -2.47 1.46
C TYR A 173 7.71 -3.25 2.61
N GLY A 174 7.68 -4.59 2.55
CA GLY A 174 8.36 -5.44 3.52
C GLY A 174 9.85 -5.12 3.65
N THR A 175 10.54 -4.91 2.53
CA THR A 175 11.95 -4.50 2.52
C THR A 175 12.16 -3.07 3.04
N THR A 176 11.26 -2.14 2.72
CA THR A 176 11.31 -0.78 3.30
C THR A 176 11.17 -0.81 4.82
N ASP A 177 10.27 -1.65 5.34
CA ASP A 177 10.07 -1.82 6.77
C ASP A 177 11.24 -2.54 7.44
N ALA A 178 11.83 -3.54 6.77
CA ALA A 178 13.06 -4.20 7.22
C ALA A 178 14.22 -3.21 7.33
N LEU A 179 14.42 -2.33 6.33
CA LEU A 179 15.42 -1.25 6.37
C LEU A 179 15.18 -0.30 7.54
N ARG A 180 13.91 0.07 7.81
CA ARG A 180 13.56 0.92 8.95
C ARG A 180 13.83 0.24 10.29
N ALA A 181 13.65 -1.07 10.36
CA ALA A 181 13.93 -1.84 11.57
C ALA A 181 15.43 -2.11 11.78
N SER A 182 16.20 -2.23 10.69
CA SER A 182 17.64 -2.51 10.72
C SER A 182 18.48 -1.27 10.99
N ILE A 183 18.05 -0.10 10.53
CA ILE A 183 18.79 1.16 10.70
C ILE A 183 18.41 1.79 12.04
N HIS A 184 19.29 1.68 13.04
CA HIS A 184 19.18 2.45 14.28
C HIS A 184 19.96 3.75 14.13
N THR A 185 19.29 4.89 14.29
CA THR A 185 19.98 6.14 14.61
C THR A 185 20.30 6.09 16.11
N GLY A 186 21.58 5.99 16.48
CA GLY A 186 22.05 5.83 17.87
C GLY A 186 21.61 6.91 18.88
N GLU A 187 20.79 7.88 18.46
CA GLU A 187 20.07 8.80 19.32
C GLU A 187 18.71 8.18 19.72
N THR A 188 18.75 7.24 20.66
CA THR A 188 17.54 6.92 21.43
C THR A 188 17.11 8.14 22.24
N GLU A 189 15.83 8.45 22.08
CA GLU A 189 14.96 9.28 22.92
C GLU A 189 14.74 10.75 22.51
N LYS A 190 13.49 10.97 22.08
CA LYS A 190 12.73 12.22 21.93
C LYS A 190 12.91 12.97 20.60
N GLY A 191 12.06 12.60 19.64
CA GLY A 191 11.45 13.61 18.79
C GLY A 191 11.93 13.66 17.35
N MET A 192 12.50 12.59 16.80
CA MET A 192 12.47 12.41 15.35
C MET A 192 11.08 11.90 14.95
N ASP A 193 10.08 12.74 15.21
CA ASP A 193 8.84 12.67 14.44
C ASP A 193 9.29 12.70 12.97
N LEU A 194 8.68 11.83 12.17
CA LEU A 194 9.00 11.64 10.77
C LEU A 194 7.92 12.39 9.94
N PRO A 195 7.75 13.73 10.07
CA PRO A 195 6.68 14.46 9.40
C PRO A 195 6.84 14.43 7.88
N THR A 196 8.06 14.26 7.37
CA THR A 196 8.37 14.26 5.94
C THR A 196 7.83 13.02 5.20
N THR A 197 7.70 11.87 5.87
CA THR A 197 7.06 10.69 5.25
C THR A 197 5.54 10.81 5.25
N LEU A 198 4.97 11.45 6.27
CA LEU A 198 3.53 11.66 6.38
C LEU A 198 3.05 12.69 5.34
N THR A 199 3.81 13.74 5.05
CA THR A 199 3.47 14.69 3.99
C THR A 199 3.56 14.06 2.60
N LEU A 200 4.60 13.27 2.30
CA LEU A 200 4.73 12.58 1.01
C LEU A 200 3.64 11.52 0.78
N VAL A 201 3.25 10.79 1.83
CA VAL A 201 2.13 9.84 1.76
C VAL A 201 0.80 10.59 1.61
N ARG A 202 0.55 11.63 2.42
CA ARG A 202 -0.69 12.43 2.39
C ARG A 202 -0.91 13.17 1.07
N GLU A 203 0.14 13.71 0.45
CA GLU A 203 0.05 14.31 -0.90
C GLU A 203 -0.16 13.28 -2.01
N SER A 204 0.29 12.03 -1.80
CA SER A 204 0.05 10.94 -2.75
C SER A 204 -1.35 10.36 -2.63
N GLU A 205 -1.92 10.35 -1.42
CA GLU A 205 -3.28 9.89 -1.14
C GLU A 205 -4.33 10.92 -1.56
N ALA A 206 -4.02 12.22 -1.47
CA ALA A 206 -4.91 13.29 -1.95
C ALA A 206 -5.10 13.27 -3.48
N ARG A 207 -4.14 12.73 -4.25
CA ARG A 207 -4.22 12.63 -5.72
C ARG A 207 -4.73 11.29 -6.24
N ALA A 208 -4.69 10.24 -5.43
CA ALA A 208 -5.28 8.96 -5.78
C ALA A 208 -6.70 8.91 -5.19
N THR A 209 -7.68 9.41 -5.94
CA THR A 209 -9.11 9.18 -5.68
C THR A 209 -9.42 7.68 -5.81
N ARG A 210 -9.10 6.96 -4.73
CA ARG A 210 -9.33 5.54 -4.46
C ARG A 210 -10.78 5.35 -4.02
N LYS A 211 -11.71 5.04 -4.91
CA LYS A 211 -12.98 4.38 -4.52
C LYS A 211 -13.38 3.18 -5.36
N ASN A 212 -12.93 3.08 -6.61
CA ASN A 212 -13.36 1.97 -7.48
C ASN A 212 -12.38 0.80 -7.57
N TRP A 213 -11.06 1.01 -7.52
CA TRP A 213 -10.12 -0.06 -7.92
C TRP A 213 -10.03 -1.25 -6.95
N VAL A 214 -10.04 -1.01 -5.63
CA VAL A 214 -10.08 -2.09 -4.62
C VAL A 214 -11.39 -2.88 -4.74
N TRP A 215 -12.48 -2.17 -5.06
CA TRP A 215 -13.80 -2.74 -5.31
C TRP A 215 -13.81 -3.63 -6.57
N THR A 216 -13.28 -3.16 -7.70
CA THR A 216 -13.29 -3.90 -8.96
C THR A 216 -12.41 -5.16 -8.90
N VAL A 217 -11.23 -5.08 -8.25
CA VAL A 217 -10.33 -6.22 -8.08
C VAL A 217 -10.93 -7.30 -7.16
N ALA A 218 -11.56 -6.90 -6.05
CA ALA A 218 -12.23 -7.85 -5.16
C ALA A 218 -13.46 -8.50 -5.83
N VAL A 219 -14.26 -7.73 -6.58
CA VAL A 219 -15.43 -8.25 -7.30
C VAL A 219 -15.03 -9.19 -8.45
N LEU A 220 -13.98 -8.88 -9.22
CA LEU A 220 -13.48 -9.75 -10.30
C LEU A 220 -12.89 -11.06 -9.78
N LEU A 221 -12.17 -11.05 -8.66
CA LEU A 221 -11.64 -12.28 -8.06
C LEU A 221 -12.75 -13.18 -7.47
N LEU A 222 -13.83 -12.58 -6.98
CA LEU A 222 -14.95 -13.31 -6.34
C LEU A 222 -16.05 -13.76 -7.32
N GLY A 223 -16.25 -13.05 -8.43
CA GLY A 223 -17.26 -13.41 -9.44
C GLY A 223 -16.89 -14.64 -10.29
N VAL A 224 -15.59 -14.85 -10.54
CA VAL A 224 -15.10 -15.87 -11.46
C VAL A 224 -15.10 -17.27 -10.85
N THR A 225 -14.92 -17.40 -9.53
CA THR A 225 -15.00 -18.70 -8.84
C THR A 225 -16.43 -19.28 -8.86
N ALA A 226 -17.46 -18.42 -8.98
CA ALA A 226 -18.85 -18.86 -9.08
C ALA A 226 -19.28 -19.28 -10.50
N GLY A 227 -18.65 -18.74 -11.55
CA GLY A 227 -19.07 -18.98 -12.95
C GLY A 227 -18.44 -20.21 -13.62
N VAL A 228 -17.30 -20.70 -13.13
CA VAL A 228 -16.57 -21.82 -13.77
C VAL A 228 -17.05 -23.19 -13.26
N SER A 229 -17.67 -23.26 -12.08
CA SER A 229 -18.12 -24.53 -11.49
C SER A 229 -19.46 -25.06 -12.03
N THR A 230 -20.18 -24.31 -12.88
CA THR A 230 -21.49 -24.70 -13.42
C THR A 230 -21.47 -25.18 -14.88
N SER A 231 -20.36 -25.06 -15.61
CA SER A 231 -20.31 -25.34 -17.06
C SER A 231 -19.46 -26.53 -17.50
N LEU A 232 -18.86 -27.28 -16.57
CA LEU A 232 -18.16 -28.54 -16.86
C LEU A 232 -18.99 -29.75 -16.41
N ILE A 233 -20.15 -29.96 -17.04
CA ILE A 233 -20.77 -31.29 -17.10
C ILE A 233 -20.59 -31.77 -18.54
N PRO A 234 -19.64 -32.69 -18.80
CA PRO A 234 -19.38 -33.15 -20.15
C PRO A 234 -20.57 -33.95 -20.69
N ALA A 235 -20.85 -33.72 -21.97
CA ALA A 235 -21.81 -34.40 -22.83
C ALA A 235 -21.48 -35.89 -23.08
N HIS A 236 -21.19 -36.66 -22.02
CA HIS A 236 -20.80 -38.07 -22.10
C HIS A 236 -21.95 -39.07 -21.84
N LEU A 237 -23.21 -38.63 -21.71
CA LEU A 237 -24.35 -39.53 -21.46
C LEU A 237 -25.13 -39.94 -22.73
N HIS A 238 -24.49 -39.95 -23.90
CA HIS A 238 -25.05 -40.53 -25.13
C HIS A 238 -24.06 -41.50 -25.80
N SER A 239 -23.47 -42.41 -25.02
CA SER A 239 -22.95 -43.67 -25.56
C SER A 239 -23.84 -44.82 -25.07
N GLN A 240 -24.62 -45.30 -26.03
CA GLN A 240 -25.51 -46.44 -25.99
C GLN A 240 -24.74 -47.77 -25.75
N ASP A 241 -25.41 -48.68 -25.04
CA ASP A 241 -25.16 -50.12 -24.87
C ASP A 241 -23.87 -50.58 -24.17
N GLN A 242 -23.99 -50.96 -22.89
CA GLN A 242 -23.89 -52.37 -22.42
C GLN A 242 -23.96 -52.48 -20.88
N GLY A 243 -24.86 -53.35 -20.39
CA GLY A 243 -24.65 -54.16 -19.18
C GLY A 243 -24.89 -53.53 -17.80
N PHE A 244 -26.13 -53.64 -17.32
CA PHE A 244 -26.68 -53.87 -15.96
C PHE A 244 -25.86 -53.79 -14.63
N ALA A 245 -24.66 -53.19 -14.57
CA ALA A 245 -23.90 -53.00 -13.33
C ALA A 245 -23.78 -51.51 -12.87
N SER A 246 -24.45 -50.58 -13.56
CA SER A 246 -24.16 -49.14 -13.44
C SER A 246 -25.09 -48.32 -12.51
N SER A 247 -26.21 -48.89 -12.03
CA SER A 247 -27.20 -48.09 -11.28
C SER A 247 -26.69 -47.57 -9.92
N GLN A 248 -25.83 -48.32 -9.21
CA GLN A 248 -25.30 -47.88 -7.91
C GLN A 248 -24.21 -46.81 -8.06
N VAL A 249 -23.40 -46.87 -9.12
CA VAL A 249 -22.35 -45.89 -9.39
C VAL A 249 -22.97 -44.55 -9.77
N ILE A 250 -24.01 -44.55 -10.61
CA ILE A 250 -24.74 -43.35 -11.01
C ILE A 250 -25.42 -42.68 -9.80
N GLN A 251 -26.07 -43.46 -8.91
CA GLN A 251 -26.69 -42.90 -7.70
C GLN A 251 -25.66 -42.28 -6.75
N LYS A 252 -24.51 -42.93 -6.56
CA LYS A 252 -23.46 -42.41 -5.67
C LYS A 252 -22.85 -41.12 -6.23
N GLN A 253 -22.60 -41.07 -7.53
CA GLN A 253 -22.08 -39.89 -8.21
C GLN A 253 -23.08 -38.73 -8.18
N GLN A 254 -24.38 -39.02 -8.33
CA GLN A 254 -25.44 -38.02 -8.24
C GLN A 254 -25.60 -37.46 -6.81
N ALA A 255 -25.50 -38.31 -5.79
CA ALA A 255 -25.52 -37.88 -4.39
C ALA A 255 -24.28 -37.01 -4.03
N GLU A 256 -23.12 -37.33 -4.58
CA GLU A 256 -21.88 -36.56 -4.38
C GLU A 256 -21.96 -35.19 -5.07
N LEU A 257 -22.52 -35.13 -6.28
CA LEU A 257 -22.75 -33.90 -7.01
C LEU A 257 -23.77 -32.99 -6.30
N GLN A 258 -24.84 -33.56 -5.72
CA GLN A 258 -25.78 -32.82 -4.87
C GLN A 258 -25.11 -32.27 -3.60
N ARG A 259 -24.26 -33.05 -2.94
CA ARG A 259 -23.49 -32.58 -1.77
C ARG A 259 -22.56 -31.44 -2.15
N GLN A 260 -21.92 -31.52 -3.31
CA GLN A 260 -21.02 -30.47 -3.80
C GLN A 260 -21.78 -29.19 -4.14
N GLN A 261 -22.97 -29.29 -4.76
CA GLN A 261 -23.86 -28.16 -5.01
C GLN A 261 -24.31 -27.48 -3.71
N VAL A 262 -24.70 -28.25 -2.69
CA VAL A 262 -25.09 -27.70 -1.38
C VAL A 262 -23.91 -26.97 -0.71
N THR A 263 -22.69 -27.52 -0.79
CA THR A 263 -21.49 -26.88 -0.25
C THR A 263 -21.16 -25.58 -0.98
N LEU A 264 -21.22 -25.57 -2.32
CA LEU A 264 -21.03 -24.35 -3.12
C LEU A 264 -22.08 -23.29 -2.81
N HIS A 265 -23.34 -23.68 -2.68
CA HIS A 265 -24.42 -22.77 -2.33
C HIS A 265 -24.22 -22.14 -0.95
N LYS A 266 -23.81 -22.94 0.04
CA LYS A 266 -23.44 -22.43 1.37
C LYS A 266 -22.27 -21.45 1.32
N GLN A 267 -21.21 -21.77 0.56
CA GLN A 267 -20.08 -20.86 0.38
C GLN A 267 -20.52 -19.54 -0.28
N GLN A 268 -21.40 -19.58 -1.28
CA GLN A 268 -21.92 -18.40 -1.95
C GLN A 268 -22.76 -17.51 -1.01
N ILE A 269 -23.57 -18.10 -0.14
CA ILE A 269 -24.32 -17.36 0.89
C ILE A 269 -23.34 -16.67 1.85
N THR A 270 -22.36 -17.39 2.39
CA THR A 270 -21.36 -16.82 3.29
C THR A 270 -20.57 -15.68 2.63
N LEU A 271 -20.27 -15.80 1.34
CA LEU A 271 -19.59 -14.76 0.57
C LEU A 271 -20.45 -13.50 0.43
N ARG A 272 -21.74 -13.65 0.11
CA ARG A 272 -22.69 -12.53 0.04
C ARG A 272 -22.85 -11.83 1.39
N GLU A 273 -22.96 -12.60 2.48
CA GLU A 273 -23.04 -12.04 3.84
C GLU A 273 -21.77 -11.25 4.19
N GLN A 274 -20.59 -11.75 3.84
CA GLN A 274 -19.33 -11.03 4.04
C GLN A 274 -19.26 -9.77 3.20
N GLN A 275 -19.69 -9.82 1.94
CA GLN A 275 -19.74 -8.65 1.07
C GLN A 275 -20.70 -7.58 1.61
N ALA A 276 -21.86 -7.98 2.11
CA ALA A 276 -22.82 -7.07 2.76
C ALA A 276 -22.28 -6.47 4.07
N ALA A 277 -21.63 -7.28 4.91
CA ALA A 277 -20.99 -6.80 6.14
C ALA A 277 -19.82 -5.83 5.83
N PHE A 278 -19.06 -6.08 4.77
CA PHE A 278 -18.01 -5.19 4.33
C PHE A 278 -18.56 -3.88 3.74
N GLN A 279 -19.64 -3.94 2.95
CA GLN A 279 -20.33 -2.76 2.43
C GLN A 279 -20.88 -1.87 3.55
N THR A 280 -21.49 -2.45 4.58
CA THR A 280 -22.01 -1.70 5.73
C THR A 280 -20.90 -1.09 6.58
N LEU A 281 -19.80 -1.82 6.82
CA LEU A 281 -18.63 -1.29 7.51
C LEU A 281 -17.98 -0.13 6.71
N THR A 282 -17.81 -0.29 5.40
CA THR A 282 -17.17 0.74 4.58
C THR A 282 -18.05 1.98 4.41
N SER A 283 -19.36 1.82 4.20
CA SER A 283 -20.30 2.95 4.13
C SER A 283 -20.38 3.73 5.45
N SER A 284 -20.46 3.05 6.60
CA SER A 284 -20.46 3.73 7.91
C SER A 284 -19.16 4.48 8.19
N LYS A 285 -18.01 3.92 7.83
CA LYS A 285 -16.71 4.60 7.95
C LYS A 285 -16.60 5.78 6.99
N LEU A 286 -17.10 5.64 5.76
CA LEU A 286 -17.14 6.75 4.80
C LEU A 286 -18.02 7.90 5.28
N GLN A 287 -19.19 7.60 5.82
CA GLN A 287 -20.08 8.60 6.41
C GLN A 287 -19.41 9.28 7.61
N THR A 288 -18.66 8.54 8.42
CA THR A 288 -17.90 9.12 9.54
C THR A 288 -16.83 10.08 9.03
N ILE A 289 -16.06 9.71 8.01
CA ILE A 289 -15.04 10.58 7.39
C ILE A 289 -15.70 11.82 6.80
N GLN A 290 -16.81 11.66 6.07
CA GLN A 290 -17.54 12.77 5.49
C GLN A 290 -18.03 13.75 6.56
N LYS A 291 -18.61 13.25 7.65
CA LYS A 291 -19.02 14.08 8.79
C LYS A 291 -17.83 14.84 9.41
N HIS A 292 -16.66 14.21 9.48
CA HIS A 292 -15.45 14.89 9.97
C HIS A 292 -14.95 15.97 8.99
N GLN A 293 -15.08 15.76 7.69
CA GLN A 293 -14.75 16.77 6.68
C GLN A 293 -15.70 17.96 6.75
N GLU A 294 -17.00 17.71 6.90
CA GLU A 294 -18.02 18.74 7.09
C GLU A 294 -17.73 19.55 8.37
N GLN A 295 -17.40 18.87 9.47
CA GLN A 295 -17.02 19.55 10.72
C GLN A 295 -15.75 20.39 10.54
N LEU A 296 -14.72 19.85 9.89
CA LEU A 296 -13.48 20.58 9.65
C LEU A 296 -13.72 21.81 8.77
N ALA A 297 -14.61 21.71 7.78
CA ALA A 297 -15.01 22.85 6.95
C ALA A 297 -15.72 23.93 7.77
N VAL A 298 -16.63 23.54 8.67
CA VAL A 298 -17.31 24.47 9.61
C VAL A 298 -16.30 25.14 10.54
N ASP A 299 -15.39 24.36 11.13
CA ASP A 299 -14.36 24.89 12.04
C ASP A 299 -13.40 25.85 11.31
N THR A 300 -13.07 25.53 10.05
CA THR A 300 -12.22 26.39 9.20
C THR A 300 -12.95 27.68 8.85
N GLN A 301 -14.24 27.61 8.48
CA GLN A 301 -15.05 28.80 8.22
C GLN A 301 -15.14 29.68 9.46
N ALA A 302 -15.41 29.11 10.63
CA ALA A 302 -15.46 29.86 11.89
C ALA A 302 -14.12 30.53 12.23
N LEU A 303 -12.98 29.91 11.86
CA LEU A 303 -11.66 30.53 11.98
C LEU A 303 -11.47 31.68 10.98
N THR A 304 -11.88 31.50 9.73
CA THR A 304 -11.85 32.57 8.72
C THR A 304 -12.68 33.75 9.17
N ASP A 305 -13.92 33.53 9.64
CA ASP A 305 -14.79 34.59 10.15
C ASP A 305 -14.14 35.31 11.34
N ARG A 306 -13.43 34.59 12.22
CA ARG A 306 -12.67 35.20 13.32
C ARG A 306 -11.49 36.03 12.83
N PHE A 307 -10.79 35.58 11.79
CA PHE A 307 -9.72 36.35 11.15
C PHE A 307 -10.27 37.61 10.49
N ASP A 308 -11.38 37.51 9.78
CA ASP A 308 -12.02 38.66 9.12
C ASP A 308 -12.46 39.70 10.15
N ASN A 309 -13.11 39.27 11.24
CA ASN A 309 -13.46 40.15 12.37
C ASN A 309 -12.22 40.79 13.02
N LEU A 310 -11.12 40.03 13.15
CA LEU A 310 -9.87 40.56 13.70
C LEU A 310 -9.28 41.60 12.77
N VAL A 311 -9.23 41.33 11.47
CA VAL A 311 -8.74 42.26 10.44
C VAL A 311 -9.61 43.52 10.39
N GLU A 312 -10.94 43.37 10.43
CA GLU A 312 -11.88 44.49 10.49
C GLU A 312 -11.67 45.34 11.76
N SER A 313 -11.41 44.69 12.90
CA SER A 313 -11.14 45.37 14.18
C SER A 313 -9.80 46.12 14.20
N LEU A 314 -8.84 45.74 13.36
CA LEU A 314 -7.55 46.44 13.22
C LEU A 314 -7.68 47.73 12.40
N GLY A 315 -8.81 47.96 11.73
CA GLY A 315 -9.08 49.14 10.92
C GLY A 315 -8.30 49.18 9.59
N PRO A 316 -8.48 50.24 8.79
CA PRO A 316 -7.78 50.37 7.52
C PRO A 316 -6.26 50.54 7.72
N THR A 317 -5.47 49.89 6.86
CA THR A 317 -4.02 50.07 6.83
C THR A 317 -3.65 51.48 6.35
N ASP A 318 -2.49 51.97 6.77
CA ASP A 318 -1.89 53.19 6.21
C ASP A 318 -1.45 53.01 4.74
N ASP A 319 -0.96 54.10 4.12
CA ASP A 319 -0.44 54.12 2.74
C ASP A 319 0.79 53.20 2.54
N HIS A 320 1.34 52.64 3.61
CA HIS A 320 2.45 51.68 3.62
C HIS A 320 2.01 50.25 3.95
N GLY A 321 0.71 49.99 4.08
CA GLY A 321 0.14 48.67 4.37
C GLY A 321 0.32 48.23 5.83
N ARG A 322 0.58 49.15 6.76
CA ARG A 322 0.71 48.86 8.20
C ARG A 322 -0.59 49.18 8.92
N TYR A 323 -1.03 48.27 9.78
CA TYR A 323 -2.14 48.54 10.69
C TYR A 323 -1.65 49.49 11.79
N PHE A 324 -2.46 50.49 12.15
CA PHE A 324 -2.12 51.42 13.22
C PHE A 324 -2.02 50.62 14.53
N ALA A 325 -0.80 50.49 15.06
CA ALA A 325 -0.63 50.03 16.43
C ALA A 325 -1.34 51.05 17.32
N ARG A 326 -2.41 50.61 18.01
CA ARG A 326 -3.06 51.40 19.05
C ARG A 326 -1.94 51.90 19.98
N THR A 327 -1.82 53.21 20.10
CA THR A 327 -0.77 53.93 20.82
C THR A 327 -0.42 53.24 22.14
N GLU A 328 0.88 53.18 22.45
CA GLU A 328 1.50 52.47 23.59
C GLU A 328 0.98 52.85 24.99
N ASP A 329 0.03 53.78 25.09
CA ASP A 329 -0.62 54.22 26.33
C ASP A 329 -1.95 53.50 26.65
N ASP A 330 -2.40 52.53 25.85
CA ASP A 330 -3.53 51.66 26.20
C ASP A 330 -3.02 50.36 26.87
N PRO A 331 -3.14 50.19 28.21
CA PRO A 331 -2.60 49.04 28.95
C PRO A 331 -3.43 47.74 28.77
N ILE A 332 -4.08 47.59 27.61
CA ILE A 332 -5.08 46.55 27.32
C ILE A 332 -4.65 45.65 26.16
N LEU A 333 -3.35 45.43 25.98
CA LEU A 333 -2.86 44.10 25.58
C LEU A 333 -2.43 43.39 26.87
N SER A 334 -3.44 43.15 27.69
CA SER A 334 -3.31 42.46 28.97
C SER A 334 -2.63 41.11 28.73
N ALA A 335 -1.74 40.69 29.65
CA ALA A 335 -1.19 39.34 29.70
C ALA A 335 -2.26 38.22 29.58
N HIS A 336 -3.54 38.57 29.74
CA HIS A 336 -4.71 37.75 29.47
C HIS A 336 -4.89 37.33 28.00
N ASP A 337 -4.61 38.20 27.02
CA ASP A 337 -4.84 37.89 25.60
C ASP A 337 -3.75 36.97 25.04
N GLU A 338 -2.49 37.20 25.42
CA GLU A 338 -1.38 36.29 25.09
C GLU A 338 -1.59 34.91 25.73
N LYS A 339 -2.10 34.89 26.97
CA LYS A 339 -2.46 33.64 27.66
C LYS A 339 -3.62 32.92 26.97
N THR A 340 -4.60 33.66 26.44
CA THR A 340 -5.74 33.08 25.70
C THR A 340 -5.29 32.50 24.37
N LEU A 341 -4.42 33.19 23.63
CA LEU A 341 -3.84 32.69 22.38
C LEU A 341 -2.97 31.45 22.61
N ARG A 342 -2.10 31.46 23.63
CA ARG A 342 -1.30 30.27 24.00
C ARG A 342 -2.18 29.09 24.38
N LYS A 343 -3.25 29.33 25.15
CA LYS A 343 -4.22 28.28 25.51
C LYS A 343 -4.93 27.71 24.28
N ALA A 344 -5.28 28.54 23.30
CA ALA A 344 -5.87 28.07 22.04
C ALA A 344 -4.88 27.22 21.22
N ILE A 345 -3.63 27.66 21.09
CA ILE A 345 -2.56 26.90 20.40
C ILE A 345 -2.34 25.53 21.07
N ASP A 346 -2.27 25.50 22.40
CA ASP A 346 -2.08 24.26 23.14
C ASP A 346 -3.29 23.31 23.01
N GLN A 347 -4.50 23.86 22.98
CA GLN A 347 -5.72 23.09 22.76
C GLN A 347 -5.76 22.48 21.36
N THR A 348 -5.39 23.24 20.32
CA THR A 348 -5.29 22.72 18.95
C THR A 348 -4.20 21.64 18.85
N ARG A 349 -3.04 21.83 19.48
CA ARG A 349 -1.98 20.80 19.53
C ARG A 349 -2.45 19.53 20.24
N SER A 350 -3.21 19.66 21.31
CA SER A 350 -3.79 18.52 22.03
C SER A 350 -4.76 17.73 21.15
N GLN A 351 -5.67 18.42 20.45
CA GLN A 351 -6.60 17.80 19.50
C GLN A 351 -5.88 17.10 18.34
N LEU A 352 -4.80 17.69 17.83
CA LEU A 352 -3.98 17.08 16.77
C LEU A 352 -3.31 15.79 17.25
N LYS A 353 -2.79 15.76 18.48
CA LYS A 353 -2.24 14.55 19.11
C LYS A 353 -3.31 13.48 19.33
N GLU A 354 -4.52 13.86 19.73
CA GLU A 354 -5.63 12.93 19.89
C GLU A 354 -6.07 12.33 18.55
N LEU A 355 -6.14 13.16 17.50
CA LEU A 355 -6.44 12.72 16.15
C LEU A 355 -5.39 11.73 15.65
N ASP A 356 -4.10 12.01 15.86
CA ASP A 356 -3.00 11.13 15.47
C ASP A 356 -3.11 9.77 16.16
N LYS A 357 -3.38 9.74 17.47
CA LYS A 357 -3.67 8.50 18.21
C LYS A 357 -4.85 7.72 17.61
N LYS A 358 -5.94 8.41 17.25
CA LYS A 358 -7.13 7.77 16.64
C LYS A 358 -6.81 7.16 15.27
N VAL A 359 -6.02 7.86 14.44
CA VAL A 359 -5.57 7.34 13.14
C VAL A 359 -4.69 6.11 13.33
N LEU A 360 -3.78 6.13 14.30
CA LEU A 360 -2.91 5.00 14.63
C LEU A 360 -3.73 3.80 15.10
N PHE A 361 -4.76 4.02 15.91
CA PHE A 361 -5.69 2.97 16.34
C PHE A 361 -6.48 2.41 15.15
N MET A 362 -7.01 3.26 14.27
CA MET A 362 -7.72 2.83 13.06
C MET A 362 -6.83 1.99 12.14
N ARG A 363 -5.55 2.36 11.99
CA ARG A 363 -4.58 1.59 11.20
C ARG A 363 -4.39 0.19 11.79
N LYS A 364 -4.26 0.11 13.11
CA LYS A 364 -4.11 -1.16 13.84
C LYS A 364 -5.36 -2.04 13.71
N ASP A 365 -6.54 -1.45 13.84
CA ASP A 365 -7.82 -2.14 13.62
C ASP A 365 -7.95 -2.68 12.19
N PHE A 366 -7.51 -1.91 11.21
CA PHE A 366 -7.51 -2.33 9.81
C PHE A 366 -6.58 -3.53 9.59
N GLN A 367 -5.36 -3.48 10.13
CA GLN A 367 -4.41 -4.61 10.09
C GLN A 367 -4.98 -5.87 10.77
N TYR A 368 -5.67 -5.72 11.90
CA TYR A 368 -6.32 -6.86 12.55
C TYR A 368 -7.50 -7.42 11.75
N ALA A 369 -8.27 -6.55 11.09
CA ALA A 369 -9.34 -6.98 10.20
C ALA A 369 -8.78 -7.74 9.00
N GLU A 370 -7.69 -7.27 8.42
CA GLU A 370 -6.96 -7.92 7.32
C GLU A 370 -6.45 -9.32 7.73
N ILE A 371 -5.74 -9.43 8.86
CA ILE A 371 -5.28 -10.72 9.41
C ILE A 371 -6.46 -11.67 9.66
N ARG A 372 -7.59 -11.15 10.15
CA ARG A 372 -8.78 -11.96 10.42
C ARG A 372 -9.43 -12.46 9.12
N LEU A 373 -9.44 -11.64 8.08
CA LEU A 373 -9.89 -12.01 6.74
C LEU A 373 -8.97 -13.08 6.15
N GLU A 374 -7.66 -12.89 6.23
CA GLU A 374 -6.67 -13.85 5.74
C GLU A 374 -6.79 -15.22 6.44
N LYS A 375 -6.92 -15.23 7.78
CA LYS A 375 -7.16 -16.47 8.54
C LYS A 375 -8.46 -17.17 8.14
N ARG A 376 -9.52 -16.42 7.83
CA ARG A 376 -10.79 -17.00 7.36
C ARG A 376 -10.66 -17.55 5.94
N LEU A 377 -9.91 -16.86 5.08
CA LEU A 377 -9.61 -17.31 3.72
C LEU A 377 -8.84 -18.64 3.74
N ASN A 378 -7.80 -18.74 4.58
CA ASN A 378 -7.00 -19.96 4.73
C ASN A 378 -7.81 -21.16 5.26
N ARG A 379 -8.86 -20.93 6.06
CA ARG A 379 -9.79 -21.99 6.51
C ARG A 379 -10.76 -22.47 5.43
N LEU A 380 -10.98 -21.69 4.37
CA LEU A 380 -11.84 -22.06 3.25
C LEU A 380 -11.07 -22.73 2.10
N GLY A 381 -9.74 -22.62 2.11
CA GLY A 381 -8.83 -23.28 1.15
C GLY A 381 -8.39 -24.69 1.54
N HIS A 382 -8.82 -25.18 2.70
CA HIS A 382 -8.72 -26.57 3.15
C HIS A 382 -10.13 -27.16 3.23
#